data_AF-A0A1S1QAQ1-F1
#
_entry.id   AF-A0A1S1QAQ1-F1
#
_cell.length_a   1.000
_cell.length_b   1.000
_cell.length_c   1.000
_cell.angle_alpha   90.00
_cell.angle_beta   90.00
_cell.angle_gamma   90.00
#
_symmetry.space_group_name_H-M   'P 1'
#
loop_
_entity.id
_entity.type
_entity.pdbx_description
1 polymer ?
#
loop_
_entity_poly.entity_id
_entity_poly.type
_entity_poly.pdbx_seq_one_letter_code
_entity_poly.pdbx_strand_id
1 'polypeptide(L)'
;MLLFLHKQVWAVLDEPIDHQLDLAPADRERLLALFEGVELRAVGSGHLHAYRHHRRGEIVEIWSPSTAFAAVDDHVMLGGLSEIGYVEYLVENGTVEANYRSIPGLIRATGRNIPQVDEALTAALAAAEVPAA
;
A
#
# COMPACT_ATOMS: atom_id res chain seq x y z
N MET A 1 17.80 -5.66 4.56
CA MET A 1 17.09 -4.43 4.97
C MET A 1 15.62 -4.51 4.60
N LEU A 2 14.74 -3.89 5.39
CA LEU A 2 13.32 -3.73 5.09
C LEU A 2 13.01 -2.22 4.98
N LEU A 3 12.26 -1.83 3.94
CA LEU A 3 11.83 -0.44 3.73
C LEU A 3 10.32 -0.34 3.93
N PHE A 4 9.87 0.61 4.75
CA PHE A 4 8.45 0.89 4.97
C PHE A 4 8.13 2.32 4.55
N LEU A 5 7.09 2.47 3.73
CA LEU A 5 6.61 3.76 3.24
C LEU A 5 5.09 3.72 3.06
N HIS A 6 4.46 4.87 2.88
CA HIS A 6 3.01 4.90 2.73
C HIS A 6 2.55 4.44 1.33
N LYS A 7 3.13 4.99 0.26
CA LYS A 7 2.76 4.69 -1.13
C LYS A 7 3.54 3.52 -1.72
N GLN A 8 3.05 2.94 -2.81
CA GLN A 8 3.72 1.86 -3.53
C GLN A 8 4.99 2.36 -4.23
N VAL A 9 6.09 1.63 -4.09
CA VAL A 9 7.36 1.95 -4.77
C VAL A 9 7.25 1.68 -6.26
N TRP A 10 6.58 0.61 -6.65
CA TRP A 10 6.44 0.19 -8.05
C TRP A 10 5.04 0.46 -8.58
N ALA A 11 4.96 0.44 -9.91
CA ALA A 11 3.72 0.63 -10.63
C ALA A 11 2.62 -0.31 -10.12
N VAL A 12 1.49 0.28 -9.78
CA VAL A 12 0.28 -0.40 -9.33
C VAL A 12 -0.54 -0.89 -10.53
N LEU A 13 -0.57 -0.07 -11.58
CA LEU A 13 -1.24 -0.27 -12.87
C LEU A 13 -0.23 -0.18 -14.01
N ASP A 14 -0.58 -0.77 -15.15
CA ASP A 14 0.22 -0.65 -16.38
C ASP A 14 0.01 0.73 -17.04
N GLU A 15 -1.21 1.28 -16.96
CA GLU A 15 -1.52 2.61 -17.45
C GLU A 15 -1.03 3.72 -16.50
N PRO A 16 -0.56 4.87 -17.02
CA PRO A 16 -0.21 6.02 -16.20
C PRO A 16 -1.40 6.56 -15.40
N ILE A 17 -1.18 6.83 -14.11
CA ILE A 17 -2.19 7.28 -13.14
C ILE A 17 -1.72 8.50 -12.34
N ASP A 18 -0.89 9.35 -12.95
CA ASP A 18 -0.29 10.55 -12.35
C ASP A 18 0.32 10.34 -10.95
N HIS A 19 0.78 9.12 -10.67
CA HIS A 19 1.42 8.73 -9.41
C HIS A 19 0.55 8.98 -8.17
N GLN A 20 -0.78 8.88 -8.35
CA GLN A 20 -1.72 8.91 -7.24
C GLN A 20 -1.59 7.67 -6.36
N LEU A 21 -1.31 6.50 -6.95
CA LEU A 21 -1.24 5.21 -6.24
C LEU A 21 0.21 4.75 -5.97
N ASP A 22 1.17 5.17 -6.79
CA ASP A 22 2.57 4.75 -6.71
C ASP A 22 3.54 5.95 -6.79
N LEU A 23 4.84 5.66 -6.73
CA LEU A 23 5.88 6.66 -6.95
C LEU A 23 6.16 6.86 -8.44
N ALA A 24 6.41 8.12 -8.82
CA ALA A 24 6.92 8.46 -10.13
C ALA A 24 8.23 7.71 -10.43
N PRO A 25 8.47 7.22 -11.68
CA PRO A 25 9.67 6.47 -12.02
C PRO A 25 10.98 7.16 -11.59
N ALA A 26 11.11 8.46 -11.82
CA ALA A 26 12.30 9.22 -11.43
C ALA A 26 12.50 9.30 -9.90
N ASP A 27 11.42 9.45 -9.13
CA ASP A 27 11.49 9.46 -7.67
C ASP A 27 11.76 8.08 -7.10
N ARG A 28 11.17 7.03 -7.69
CA ARG A 28 11.47 5.64 -7.38
C ARG A 28 12.95 5.34 -7.59
N GLU A 29 13.50 5.71 -8.75
CA GLU A 29 14.92 5.51 -9.07
C GLU A 29 15.83 6.24 -8.08
N ARG A 30 15.53 7.51 -7.80
CA ARG A 30 16.27 8.29 -6.82
C ARG A 30 16.20 7.69 -5.41
N LEU A 31 15.03 7.19 -5.00
CA LEU A 31 14.85 6.51 -3.71
C LEU A 31 15.67 5.21 -3.65
N LEU A 32 15.59 4.37 -4.68
CA LEU A 32 16.31 3.10 -4.71
C LEU A 32 17.83 3.29 -4.78
N ALA A 33 18.31 4.34 -5.44
CA ALA A 33 19.72 4.69 -5.48
C ALA A 33 20.30 5.02 -4.09
N LEU A 34 19.50 5.56 -3.14
CA LEU A 34 19.95 5.78 -1.76
C LEU A 34 20.28 4.49 -1.00
N PHE A 35 19.82 3.35 -1.52
CA PHE A 35 20.05 2.02 -0.95
C PHE A 35 21.04 1.19 -1.77
N GLU A 36 21.77 1.81 -2.70
CA GLU A 36 22.83 1.13 -3.44
C GLU A 36 23.88 0.54 -2.47
N GLY A 37 24.26 -0.72 -2.70
CA GLY A 37 25.15 -1.47 -1.81
C GLY A 37 24.47 -2.05 -0.55
N VAL A 38 23.18 -1.79 -0.33
CA VAL A 38 22.40 -2.42 0.75
C VAL A 38 21.49 -3.50 0.18
N GLU A 39 21.54 -4.69 0.76
CA GLU A 39 20.65 -5.78 0.38
C GLU A 39 19.22 -5.52 0.88
N LEU A 40 18.38 -4.94 0.01
CA LEU A 40 16.96 -4.76 0.25
C LEU A 40 16.25 -6.12 0.11
N ARG A 41 15.53 -6.53 1.16
CA ARG A 41 14.86 -7.84 1.26
C ARG A 41 13.34 -7.73 1.25
N ALA A 42 12.78 -6.63 1.73
CA ALA A 42 11.36 -6.38 1.64
C ALA A 42 11.02 -4.88 1.56
N VAL A 43 9.87 -4.60 0.95
CA VAL A 43 9.25 -3.28 0.91
C VAL A 43 7.79 -3.42 1.34
N GLY A 44 7.43 -2.78 2.45
CA GLY A 44 6.05 -2.69 2.94
C GLY A 44 5.45 -1.33 2.62
N SER A 45 4.23 -1.33 2.07
CA SER A 45 3.48 -0.13 1.71
C SER A 45 2.03 -0.16 2.20
N GLY A 46 1.41 1.00 2.36
CA GLY A 46 0.00 1.17 2.72
C GLY A 46 -0.81 1.74 1.56
N HIS A 47 -1.58 2.81 1.80
CA HIS A 47 -2.30 3.63 0.78
C HIS A 47 -3.48 2.96 0.07
N LEU A 48 -3.32 1.76 -0.50
CA LEU A 48 -4.37 1.08 -1.28
C LEU A 48 -5.41 0.33 -0.43
N HIS A 49 -5.14 0.19 0.86
CA HIS A 49 -6.05 -0.44 1.82
C HIS A 49 -6.46 -1.88 1.38
N ALA A 50 -5.53 -2.56 0.72
CA ALA A 50 -5.68 -3.92 0.22
C ALA A 50 -4.39 -4.69 0.47
N TYR A 51 -4.53 -5.96 0.87
CA TYR A 51 -3.37 -6.83 1.06
C TYR A 51 -2.88 -7.38 -0.28
N ARG A 52 -1.58 -7.26 -0.55
CA ARG A 52 -0.95 -7.93 -1.69
C ARG A 52 0.43 -8.41 -1.29
N HIS A 53 0.77 -9.63 -1.67
CA HIS A 53 2.10 -10.18 -1.50
C HIS A 53 2.67 -10.56 -2.85
N HIS A 54 3.77 -9.92 -3.22
CA HIS A 54 4.42 -10.11 -4.50
C HIS A 54 5.94 -10.20 -4.31
N ARG A 55 6.61 -11.02 -5.11
CA ARG A 55 8.07 -11.19 -5.05
C ARG A 55 8.71 -10.60 -6.30
N ARG A 56 9.59 -9.61 -6.12
CA ARG A 56 10.38 -8.95 -7.17
C ARG A 56 11.84 -9.38 -7.05
N GLY A 57 12.19 -10.47 -7.72
CA GLY A 57 13.48 -11.12 -7.52
C GLY A 57 13.62 -11.55 -6.05
N GLU A 58 14.63 -11.02 -5.35
CA GLU A 58 14.88 -11.30 -3.93
C GLU A 58 14.07 -10.41 -2.97
N ILE A 59 13.35 -9.41 -3.48
CA ILE A 59 12.58 -8.46 -2.67
C ILE A 59 11.15 -8.96 -2.50
N VAL A 60 10.70 -9.04 -1.26
CA VAL A 60 9.29 -9.24 -0.90
C VAL A 60 8.58 -7.87 -0.90
N GLU A 61 7.71 -7.63 -1.87
CA GLU A 61 6.82 -6.47 -1.92
C GLU A 61 5.49 -6.80 -1.22
N ILE A 62 5.10 -5.95 -0.27
CA ILE A 62 3.86 -6.06 0.48
C ILE A 62 3.05 -4.78 0.36
N TRP A 63 1.77 -4.95 0.05
CA TRP A 63 0.75 -3.96 0.35
C TRP A 63 0.05 -4.41 1.62
N SER A 64 0.06 -3.57 2.64
CA SER A 64 -0.59 -3.83 3.92
C SER A 64 -2.05 -3.39 3.83
N PRO A 65 -2.99 -4.21 4.36
CA PRO A 65 -4.38 -3.80 4.45
C PRO A 65 -4.54 -2.66 5.48
N SER A 66 -5.71 -2.02 5.46
CA SER A 66 -6.11 -1.11 6.54
C SER A 66 -6.58 -1.91 7.76
N THR A 67 -6.43 -1.32 8.94
CA THR A 67 -7.02 -1.86 10.18
C THR A 67 -8.43 -1.34 10.44
N ALA A 68 -8.87 -0.30 9.72
CA ALA A 68 -10.12 0.41 10.00
C ALA A 68 -11.27 0.03 9.07
N PHE A 69 -10.97 -0.24 7.79
CA PHE A 69 -11.99 -0.56 6.80
C PHE A 69 -11.40 -1.28 5.58
N ALA A 70 -12.22 -2.10 4.94
CA ALA A 70 -11.89 -2.71 3.66
C ALA A 70 -12.15 -1.72 2.52
N ALA A 71 -11.27 -1.71 1.52
CA ALA A 71 -11.45 -0.97 0.28
C ALA A 71 -12.63 -1.57 -0.52
N VAL A 72 -13.56 -0.75 -0.99
CA VAL A 72 -14.85 -1.29 -1.47
C VAL A 72 -14.93 -1.52 -2.96
N ASP A 73 -14.38 -0.64 -3.80
CA ASP A 73 -14.86 -0.62 -5.20
C ASP A 73 -13.77 -0.67 -6.30
N ASP A 74 -12.53 -0.20 -6.10
CA ASP A 74 -11.58 -0.11 -7.24
C ASP A 74 -10.26 -0.88 -7.06
N HIS A 75 -9.84 -1.18 -5.82
CA HIS A 75 -8.53 -1.80 -5.56
C HIS A 75 -8.52 -3.34 -5.67
N VAL A 76 -9.70 -3.98 -5.63
CA VAL A 76 -9.82 -5.44 -5.90
C VAL A 76 -9.46 -5.74 -7.36
N MET A 77 -9.70 -4.80 -8.28
CA MET A 77 -9.30 -4.90 -9.69
C MET A 77 -7.78 -4.78 -9.91
N LEU A 78 -7.03 -4.35 -8.89
CA LEU A 78 -5.56 -4.18 -8.91
C LEU A 78 -4.81 -5.42 -8.38
N GLY A 79 -5.53 -6.53 -8.16
CA GLY A 79 -4.98 -7.81 -7.71
C GLY A 79 -4.69 -7.90 -6.20
N GLY A 80 -5.21 -6.97 -5.39
CA GLY A 80 -5.12 -7.00 -3.93
C GLY A 80 -6.34 -7.66 -3.28
N LEU A 81 -6.13 -8.33 -2.14
CA LEU A 81 -7.17 -8.85 -1.27
C LEU A 81 -7.74 -7.71 -0.43
N SER A 82 -9.03 -7.39 -0.64
CA SER A 82 -9.74 -6.41 0.19
C SER A 82 -10.18 -7.04 1.51
N GLU A 83 -9.30 -6.95 2.49
CA GLU A 83 -9.52 -7.39 3.86
C GLU A 83 -8.95 -6.38 4.84
N ILE A 84 -9.34 -6.51 6.12
CA ILE A 84 -8.78 -5.74 7.22
C ILE A 84 -7.87 -6.59 8.09
N GLY A 85 -6.78 -5.99 8.56
CA GLY A 85 -5.83 -6.69 9.41
C GLY A 85 -4.47 -6.02 9.41
N TYR A 86 -3.42 -6.82 9.60
CA TYR A 86 -2.04 -6.36 9.59
C TYR A 86 -1.13 -7.39 8.93
N VAL A 87 0.12 -7.02 8.69
CA VAL A 87 1.15 -7.93 8.18
C VAL A 87 2.23 -8.11 9.23
N GLU A 88 2.53 -9.36 9.56
CA GLU A 88 3.67 -9.73 10.39
C GLU A 88 4.88 -10.03 9.52
N TYR A 89 6.03 -9.44 9.86
CA TYR A 89 7.30 -9.70 9.21
C TYR A 89 8.18 -10.54 10.14
N LEU A 90 8.55 -11.74 9.71
CA LEU A 90 9.54 -12.58 10.37
C LEU A 90 10.87 -12.41 9.64
N VAL A 91 11.91 -12.03 10.38
CA VAL A 91 13.25 -11.81 9.83
C VAL A 91 14.21 -12.78 10.51
N GLU A 92 14.73 -13.73 9.75
CA GLU A 92 15.63 -14.77 10.25
C GLU A 92 16.73 -15.07 9.23
N ASN A 93 17.99 -15.07 9.68
CA ASN A 93 19.16 -15.42 8.87
C ASN A 93 19.24 -14.71 7.51
N GLY A 94 18.82 -13.44 7.46
CA GLY A 94 18.80 -12.64 6.24
C GLY A 94 17.60 -12.89 5.32
N THR A 95 16.72 -13.82 5.66
CA THR A 95 15.44 -14.07 4.97
C THR A 95 14.34 -13.25 5.61
N VAL A 96 13.37 -12.82 4.79
CA VAL A 96 12.16 -12.13 5.25
C VAL A 96 10.93 -12.89 4.78
N GLU A 97 10.07 -13.25 5.72
CA GLU A 97 8.72 -13.73 5.46
C GLU A 97 7.72 -12.65 5.90
N ALA A 98 6.66 -12.48 5.12
CA ALA A 98 5.61 -11.51 5.39
C ALA A 98 4.25 -12.20 5.30
N ASN A 99 3.48 -12.14 6.39
CA ASN A 99 2.26 -12.90 6.57
C ASN A 99 1.10 -11.98 6.95
N TYR A 100 0.04 -11.99 6.14
CA TYR A 100 -1.22 -11.35 6.51
C TYR A 100 -1.83 -12.03 7.74
N ARG A 101 -2.32 -11.21 8.68
CA ARG A 101 -3.07 -11.62 9.85
C ARG A 101 -4.42 -10.91 9.89
N SER A 102 -5.48 -11.70 9.89
CA SER A 102 -6.82 -11.23 10.25
C SER A 102 -6.91 -11.06 11.77
N ILE A 103 -7.80 -10.16 12.20
CA ILE A 103 -8.08 -9.94 13.62
C ILE A 103 -9.44 -10.57 13.95
N PRO A 104 -9.49 -11.65 14.75
CA PRO A 104 -10.75 -12.24 15.15
C PRO A 104 -11.69 -11.22 15.83
N GLY A 105 -12.94 -11.19 15.39
CA GLY A 105 -13.96 -10.28 15.93
C GLY A 105 -13.93 -8.86 15.34
N LEU A 106 -12.99 -8.54 14.45
CA LEU A 106 -12.99 -7.26 13.76
C LEU A 106 -14.02 -7.29 12.61
N ILE A 107 -14.96 -6.34 12.63
CA ILE A 107 -16.02 -6.28 11.63
C ILE A 107 -15.47 -5.64 10.35
N ARG A 108 -15.60 -6.34 9.23
CA ARG A 108 -15.27 -5.81 7.91
C ARG A 108 -16.31 -4.78 7.47
N ALA A 109 -16.11 -3.54 7.89
CA ALA A 109 -16.79 -2.39 7.33
C ALA A 109 -16.07 -1.92 6.05
N THR A 110 -16.82 -1.33 5.14
CA THR A 110 -16.30 -0.75 3.92
C THR A 110 -16.13 0.75 4.13
N GLY A 111 -15.07 1.37 3.58
CA GLY A 111 -14.71 2.76 3.92
C GLY A 111 -15.86 3.76 3.77
N ARG A 112 -16.63 3.67 2.68
CA ARG A 112 -17.79 4.53 2.39
C ARG A 112 -18.98 4.33 3.34
N ASN A 113 -19.03 3.21 4.05
CA ASN A 113 -20.05 2.94 5.06
C ASN A 113 -19.63 3.45 6.45
N ILE A 114 -18.46 4.10 6.57
CA ILE A 114 -18.01 4.78 7.79
C ILE A 114 -18.18 6.29 7.55
N PRO A 115 -19.14 6.96 8.21
CA PRO A 115 -19.47 8.36 7.94
C PRO A 115 -18.26 9.29 7.99
N GLN A 116 -17.38 9.11 8.97
CA GLN A 116 -16.18 9.94 9.12
C GLN A 116 -15.19 9.78 7.97
N VAL A 117 -15.09 8.59 7.38
CA VAL A 117 -14.22 8.32 6.23
C VAL A 117 -14.83 8.92 4.97
N ASP A 118 -16.15 8.80 4.79
CA ASP A 118 -16.86 9.37 3.65
C ASP A 118 -16.82 10.91 3.65
N GLU A 119 -17.02 11.53 4.82
CA GLU A 119 -16.88 12.97 5.03
C GLU A 119 -15.45 13.45 4.71
N ALA A 120 -14.44 12.75 5.23
CA ALA A 120 -13.04 13.09 4.97
C ALA A 120 -12.65 12.94 3.49
N LEU A 121 -13.11 11.88 2.83
CA LEU A 121 -12.85 11.66 1.40
C LEU A 121 -13.51 12.75 0.56
N THR A 122 -14.77 13.09 0.85
CA THR A 122 -15.50 14.15 0.16
C THR A 122 -14.80 15.50 0.33
N ALA A 123 -14.33 15.83 1.54
CA ALA A 123 -13.58 17.05 1.79
C ALA A 123 -12.24 17.08 1.03
N ALA A 124 -11.52 15.95 0.97
CA ALA A 124 -10.24 15.85 0.27
C ALA A 124 -10.40 16.01 -1.25
N LEU A 125 -11.43 15.37 -1.84
CA LEU A 125 -11.73 15.51 -3.26
C LEU A 125 -12.13 16.94 -3.62
N ALA A 126 -12.97 17.58 -2.81
CA ALA A 126 -13.36 18.98 -3.01
C ALA A 126 -12.15 19.94 -2.92
N ALA A 127 -11.19 19.66 -2.04
CA ALA A 127 -9.96 20.46 -1.94
C ALA A 127 -9.02 20.27 -3.14
N ALA A 128 -9.01 19.09 -3.76
CA ALA A 128 -8.21 18.79 -4.94
C ALA A 128 -8.74 19.45 -6.24
N GLU A 129 -10.03 19.83 -6.27
CA GLU A 129 -10.64 20.55 -7.40
C GLU A 129 -10.39 22.07 -7.38
N VAL A 130 -9.83 22.62 -6.30
CA VAL A 130 -9.47 24.04 -6.24
C VAL A 130 -8.17 24.26 -7.01
N PRO A 131 -8.16 25.00 -8.13
CA PRO A 131 -6.93 25.25 -8.88
C PRO A 131 -5.96 26.05 -8.01
N ALA A 132 -4.68 25.68 -8.03
CA ALA A 132 -3.63 26.50 -7.45
C ALA A 132 -3.64 27.88 -8.14
N ALA A 133 -3.93 28.93 -7.35
CA ALA A 133 -3.96 30.32 -7.79
C ALA A 133 -2.57 30.88 -8.10
#